data_AF-A0A927LYU4-F1
#
_entry.id   AF-A0A927LYU4-F1
#
_cell.length_a   1.000
_cell.length_b   1.000
_cell.length_c   1.000
_cell.angle_alpha   90.00
_cell.angle_beta   90.00
_cell.angle_gamma   90.00
#
_symmetry.space_group_name_H-M   'P 1'
#
loop_
_entity.id
_entity.type
_entity.pdbx_description
1 polymer ?
#
loop_
_entity_poly.entity_id
_entity_poly.type
_entity_poly.pdbx_seq_one_letter_code
_entity_poly.pdbx_strand_id
1 'polypeptide(L)'
;MKRRILAAVMGTVLLLTGTARPAAAVDYNRYIDMIRVTAAFLDSAEDGLTVAELAQFTQDIRGALAGVETDLLTQLNNLEIADVRSQVRYAVTGAQMMDLPPLLPLYVNTVYQGTNNAREKLTEFDKDPERDIVGKALIAQWDVLLIAQARVPNMRIMYAEYQEALEHIIRNVRPTCSDSIDNPTGTVTHTCKFNGRIVTGQERSFGGQAEHHYGDRNWQPGPLSRPTIVDRTMVETALDLAERSLADLLRPRR
;
A
#
# COMPACT_ATOMS: atom_id res chain seq x y z
N MET A 1 -0.29 11.08 -36.96
CA MET A 1 0.04 12.07 -35.90
C MET A 1 -1.24 12.57 -35.25
N LYS A 2 -1.61 12.03 -34.09
CA LYS A 2 -2.72 12.55 -33.26
C LYS A 2 -2.15 12.84 -31.87
N ARG A 3 -2.00 14.12 -31.55
CA ARG A 3 -1.64 14.62 -30.21
C ARG A 3 -2.76 14.21 -29.25
N ARG A 4 -2.46 13.39 -28.24
CA ARG A 4 -3.37 13.13 -27.11
C ARG A 4 -3.03 14.11 -25.98
N ILE A 5 -4.04 14.87 -25.60
CA ILE A 5 -4.04 15.87 -24.54
C ILE A 5 -4.17 15.11 -23.22
N LEU A 6 -3.19 15.26 -22.32
CA LEU A 6 -3.29 14.81 -20.93
C LEU A 6 -4.30 15.70 -20.19
N ALA A 7 -5.44 15.13 -19.81
CA ALA A 7 -6.41 15.79 -18.94
C ALA A 7 -5.98 15.56 -17.48
N ALA A 8 -5.52 16.64 -16.83
CA ALA A 8 -5.31 16.68 -15.40
C ALA A 8 -6.68 16.66 -14.69
N VAL A 9 -7.00 15.57 -14.01
CA VAL A 9 -8.16 15.48 -13.11
C VAL A 9 -7.66 15.72 -11.69
N MET A 10 -7.55 16.99 -11.30
CA MET A 10 -7.52 17.40 -9.90
C MET A 10 -8.95 17.77 -9.49
N GLY A 11 -9.55 16.99 -8.59
CA GLY A 11 -10.94 17.20 -8.18
C GLY A 11 -11.27 16.61 -6.81
N THR A 12 -11.04 17.41 -5.77
CA THR A 12 -11.80 17.54 -4.51
C THR A 12 -12.14 16.29 -3.69
N VAL A 13 -11.42 16.10 -2.57
CA VAL A 13 -11.88 15.28 -1.44
C VAL A 13 -12.65 16.17 -0.47
N LEU A 14 -13.95 15.90 -0.31
CA LEU A 14 -14.80 16.50 0.71
C LEU A 14 -14.47 15.94 2.10
N LEU A 15 -14.35 16.86 3.06
CA LEU A 15 -14.11 16.63 4.47
C LEU A 15 -15.28 15.87 5.13
N LEU A 16 -15.03 14.68 5.67
CA LEU A 16 -15.85 14.04 6.69
C LEU A 16 -15.20 14.27 8.05
N THR A 17 -15.85 15.06 8.88
CA THR A 17 -15.49 15.36 10.26
C THR A 17 -15.85 14.20 11.18
N GLY A 18 -14.94 13.81 12.09
CA GLY A 18 -15.35 13.25 13.39
C GLY A 18 -14.95 11.82 13.72
N THR A 19 -13.71 11.40 13.47
CA THR A 19 -12.99 10.45 14.34
C THR A 19 -11.56 10.96 14.45
N ALA A 20 -10.92 10.79 15.61
CA ALA A 20 -9.49 11.11 15.75
C ALA A 20 -8.73 10.27 14.72
N ARG A 21 -8.34 10.90 13.60
CA ARG A 21 -7.49 10.26 12.60
C ARG A 21 -6.17 9.97 13.32
N PRO A 22 -5.72 8.71 13.43
CA PRO A 22 -4.38 8.46 13.91
C PRO A 22 -3.41 9.23 13.00
N ALA A 23 -2.27 9.64 13.56
CA ALA A 23 -1.26 10.48 12.89
C ALA A 23 -0.82 9.98 11.49
N ALA A 24 -1.15 8.72 11.14
CA ALA A 24 -0.90 8.06 9.87
C ALA A 24 -1.71 8.55 8.64
N ALA A 25 -2.69 9.44 8.79
CA ALA A 25 -3.62 9.74 7.70
C ALA A 25 -3.26 10.94 6.79
N VAL A 26 -2.24 11.74 7.15
CA VAL A 26 -1.90 12.95 6.37
C VAL A 26 -1.07 12.61 5.12
N ASP A 27 -0.30 11.52 5.14
CA ASP A 27 0.64 11.17 4.07
C ASP A 27 0.32 9.88 3.29
N TYR A 28 -0.80 9.21 3.55
CA TYR A 28 -1.24 8.05 2.75
C TYR A 28 -1.36 8.36 1.25
N ASN A 29 -1.79 9.58 0.91
CA ASN A 29 -1.87 10.03 -0.49
C ASN A 29 -0.51 10.00 -1.21
N ARG A 30 0.61 10.11 -0.48
CA ARG A 30 1.96 10.04 -1.06
C ARG A 30 2.28 8.64 -1.56
N TYR A 31 1.87 7.61 -0.82
CA TYR A 31 1.95 6.22 -1.28
C TYR A 31 1.07 5.99 -2.51
N ILE A 32 -0.13 6.59 -2.53
CA ILE A 32 -1.02 6.50 -3.69
C ILE A 32 -0.42 7.17 -4.92
N ASP A 33 0.24 8.32 -4.77
CA ASP A 33 0.94 8.99 -5.86
C ASP A 33 2.09 8.12 -6.41
N MET A 34 2.84 7.45 -5.53
CA MET A 34 3.89 6.51 -5.92
C MET A 34 3.33 5.33 -6.74
N ILE A 35 2.26 4.70 -6.24
CA ILE A 35 1.58 3.60 -6.96
C ILE A 35 1.07 4.06 -8.33
N ARG A 36 0.51 5.28 -8.42
CA ARG A 36 0.06 5.85 -9.70
C ARG A 36 1.19 6.05 -10.70
N VAL A 37 2.36 6.52 -10.24
CA VAL A 37 3.55 6.65 -11.09
C VAL A 37 3.98 5.27 -11.60
N THR A 38 4.03 4.27 -10.72
CA THR A 38 4.37 2.89 -11.10
C THR A 38 3.35 2.32 -12.09
N ALA A 39 2.05 2.51 -11.87
CA ALA A 39 1.01 2.07 -12.79
C ALA A 39 1.13 2.71 -14.18
N ALA A 40 1.38 4.02 -14.24
CA ALA A 40 1.62 4.74 -15.48
C ALA A 40 2.89 4.25 -16.20
N PHE A 41 3.95 3.95 -15.44
CA PHE A 41 5.16 3.32 -15.96
C PHE A 41 4.86 1.94 -16.55
N LEU A 42 4.11 1.09 -15.84
CA LEU A 42 3.75 -0.26 -16.28
C LEU A 42 2.94 -0.26 -17.57
N ASP A 43 2.02 0.70 -17.73
CA ASP A 43 1.26 0.88 -18.98
C ASP A 43 2.17 1.29 -20.14
N SER A 44 3.08 2.22 -19.88
CA SER A 44 3.95 2.79 -20.92
C SER A 44 5.09 1.85 -21.32
N ALA A 45 5.49 0.94 -20.43
CA ALA A 45 6.58 0.00 -20.66
C ALA A 45 6.26 -1.07 -21.72
N GLU A 46 4.98 -1.36 -21.96
CA GLU A 46 4.56 -2.34 -22.98
C GLU A 46 4.91 -1.89 -24.41
N ASP A 47 4.73 -0.59 -24.69
CA ASP A 47 5.02 0.02 -26.00
C ASP A 47 6.52 0.32 -26.21
N GLY A 48 7.34 0.09 -25.17
CA GLY A 48 8.73 0.49 -25.11
C GLY A 48 8.89 1.96 -24.72
N LEU A 49 9.85 2.24 -23.85
CA LEU A 49 10.08 3.58 -23.31
C LEU A 49 11.26 4.26 -23.99
N THR A 50 11.08 5.53 -24.34
CA THR A 50 12.19 6.40 -24.71
C THR A 50 13.02 6.79 -23.49
N VAL A 51 14.26 7.22 -23.72
CA VAL A 51 15.14 7.73 -22.66
C VAL A 51 14.52 8.92 -21.93
N ALA A 52 13.77 9.77 -22.63
CA ALA A 52 13.10 10.92 -22.05
C ALA A 52 11.94 10.52 -21.11
N GLU A 53 11.16 9.50 -21.51
CA GLU A 53 10.07 8.97 -20.66
C GLU A 53 10.62 8.29 -19.41
N LEU A 54 11.71 7.51 -19.53
CA LEU A 54 12.39 6.92 -18.37
C LEU A 54 12.92 7.98 -17.40
N ALA A 55 13.47 9.08 -17.93
CA ALA A 55 13.91 10.20 -17.12
C ALA A 55 12.72 10.88 -16.40
N GLN A 56 11.58 11.04 -17.07
CA GLN A 56 10.36 11.59 -16.47
C GLN A 56 9.85 10.70 -15.33
N PHE A 57 9.71 9.38 -15.57
CA PHE A 57 9.29 8.45 -14.52
C PHE A 57 10.25 8.44 -13.32
N THR A 58 11.56 8.62 -13.55
CA THR A 58 12.54 8.77 -12.47
C THR A 58 12.29 10.04 -11.65
N GLN A 59 11.96 11.16 -12.30
CA GLN A 59 11.63 12.40 -11.60
C GLN A 59 10.31 12.30 -10.84
N ASP A 60 9.29 11.70 -11.44
CA ASP A 60 7.97 11.53 -10.85
C ASP A 60 8.04 10.62 -9.62
N ILE A 61 8.76 9.50 -9.70
CA ILE A 61 8.92 8.59 -8.55
C ILE A 61 9.73 9.26 -7.45
N ARG A 62 10.78 10.02 -7.77
CA ARG A 62 11.52 10.81 -6.79
C ARG A 62 10.64 11.84 -6.07
N GLY A 63 9.76 12.50 -6.81
CA GLY A 63 8.79 13.45 -6.25
C GLY A 63 7.82 12.78 -5.28
N ALA A 64 7.28 11.61 -5.66
CA ALA A 64 6.41 10.82 -4.80
C ALA A 64 7.14 10.30 -3.54
N LEU A 65 8.38 9.81 -3.72
CA LEU A 65 9.22 9.29 -2.66
C LEU A 65 9.59 10.33 -1.61
N ALA A 66 9.84 11.58 -2.00
CA ALA A 66 10.13 12.64 -1.03
C ALA A 66 8.98 12.85 -0.04
N GLY A 67 7.73 12.65 -0.49
CA GLY A 67 6.56 12.65 0.38
C GLY A 67 6.49 11.43 1.30
N VAL A 68 6.83 10.25 0.78
CA VAL A 68 6.87 8.99 1.56
C VAL A 68 8.03 8.96 2.57
N GLU A 69 9.17 9.59 2.24
CA GLU A 69 10.41 9.55 3.03
C GLU A 69 10.17 9.99 4.47
N THR A 70 9.57 11.17 4.63
CA THR A 70 9.41 11.80 5.94
C THR A 70 8.52 10.94 6.84
N ASP A 71 7.41 10.45 6.30
CA ASP A 71 6.45 9.62 7.04
C ASP A 71 7.04 8.25 7.38
N LEU A 72 7.55 7.53 6.37
CA LEU A 72 8.05 6.17 6.52
C LEU A 72 9.29 6.10 7.41
N LEU A 73 10.25 7.02 7.25
CA LEU A 73 11.43 7.05 8.12
C LEU A 73 11.09 7.45 9.55
N THR A 74 10.09 8.32 9.75
CA THR A 74 9.59 8.65 11.09
C THR A 74 8.96 7.42 11.75
N GLN A 75 8.11 6.71 11.04
CA GLN A 75 7.47 5.48 11.53
C GLN A 75 8.50 4.39 11.85
N LEU A 76 9.48 4.16 10.96
CA LEU A 76 10.56 3.19 11.17
C LEU A 76 11.49 3.58 12.34
N ASN A 77 11.73 4.88 12.56
CA ASN A 77 12.49 5.35 13.73
C ASN A 77 11.78 5.01 15.04
N ASN A 78 10.45 5.14 15.07
CA ASN A 78 9.67 4.87 16.27
C ASN A 78 9.58 3.38 16.62
N LEU A 79 9.79 2.49 15.64
CA LEU A 79 9.74 1.05 15.82
C LEU A 79 11.12 0.40 16.08
N GLU A 80 12.20 1.18 16.05
CA GLU A 80 13.58 0.69 16.23
C GLU A 80 14.02 -0.42 15.25
N ILE A 81 13.37 -0.54 14.08
CA ILE A 81 13.71 -1.51 13.03
C ILE A 81 14.87 -0.97 12.17
N ALA A 82 16.08 -1.00 12.73
CA ALA A 82 17.23 -0.27 12.21
C ALA A 82 17.70 -0.73 10.82
N ASP A 83 17.58 -2.01 10.51
CA ASP A 83 18.01 -2.64 9.26
C ASP A 83 17.08 -2.26 8.09
N VAL A 84 15.76 -2.45 8.25
CA VAL A 84 14.76 -2.04 7.25
C VAL A 84 14.81 -0.53 7.03
N ARG A 85 14.96 0.25 8.11
CA ARG A 85 15.15 1.70 8.03
C ARG A 85 16.34 2.09 7.15
N SER A 86 17.50 1.47 7.36
CA SER A 86 18.71 1.78 6.59
C SER A 86 18.50 1.52 5.09
N GLN A 87 17.85 0.40 4.77
CA GLN A 87 17.56 0.00 3.39
C GLN A 87 16.50 0.89 2.73
N VAL A 88 15.44 1.27 3.45
CA VAL A 88 14.44 2.23 2.98
C VAL A 88 15.09 3.57 2.73
N ARG A 89 15.91 4.06 3.68
CA ARG A 89 16.65 5.31 3.49
C ARG A 89 17.53 5.23 2.25
N TYR A 90 18.24 4.12 2.03
CA TYR A 90 19.05 3.95 0.82
C TYR A 90 18.18 3.97 -0.44
N ALA A 91 17.06 3.25 -0.48
CA ALA A 91 16.16 3.25 -1.63
C ALA A 91 15.60 4.64 -1.93
N VAL A 92 15.11 5.34 -0.90
CA VAL A 92 14.43 6.62 -1.04
C VAL A 92 15.42 7.77 -1.33
N THR A 93 16.45 7.93 -0.49
CA THR A 93 17.44 9.01 -0.64
C THR A 93 18.47 8.74 -1.73
N GLY A 94 18.72 7.47 -2.05
CA GLY A 94 19.63 7.03 -3.09
C GLY A 94 19.03 7.11 -4.49
N ALA A 95 17.76 7.49 -4.66
CA ALA A 95 17.09 7.57 -5.95
C ALA A 95 17.82 8.45 -6.99
N GLN A 96 18.60 9.43 -6.54
CA GLN A 96 19.51 10.22 -7.40
C GLN A 96 20.58 9.38 -8.12
N MET A 97 20.93 8.20 -7.60
CA MET A 97 21.86 7.26 -8.23
C MET A 97 21.30 6.66 -9.52
N MET A 98 19.98 6.72 -9.74
CA MET A 98 19.38 6.27 -11.00
C MET A 98 19.88 7.07 -12.21
N ASP A 99 20.30 8.32 -11.98
CA ASP A 99 20.83 9.22 -13.02
C ASP A 99 22.34 9.04 -13.25
N LEU A 100 22.99 8.13 -12.52
CA LEU A 100 24.43 7.90 -12.58
C LEU A 100 24.71 6.49 -13.12
N PRO A 101 24.95 6.32 -14.43
CA PRO A 101 25.09 5.00 -15.04
C PRO A 101 26.09 4.05 -14.36
N PRO A 102 27.25 4.51 -13.85
CA PRO A 102 28.17 3.62 -13.13
C PRO A 102 27.64 3.11 -11.79
N LEU A 103 26.73 3.85 -11.15
CA LEU A 103 26.19 3.53 -9.83
C LEU A 103 24.82 2.88 -9.89
N LEU A 104 24.09 3.03 -10.99
CA LEU A 104 22.74 2.49 -11.16
C LEU A 104 22.68 0.96 -10.92
N PRO A 105 23.58 0.11 -11.46
CA PRO A 105 23.54 -1.33 -11.16
C PRO A 105 23.76 -1.66 -9.68
N LEU A 106 24.64 -0.92 -9.02
CA LEU A 106 24.89 -1.08 -7.58
C LEU A 106 23.65 -0.70 -6.78
N TYR A 107 23.05 0.45 -7.10
CA TYR A 107 21.83 0.93 -6.47
C TYR A 107 20.70 -0.09 -6.60
N VAL A 108 20.45 -0.58 -7.81
CA VAL A 108 19.42 -1.59 -8.08
C VAL A 108 19.66 -2.86 -7.26
N ASN A 109 20.89 -3.38 -7.22
CA ASN A 109 21.20 -4.57 -6.43
C ASN A 109 21.00 -4.35 -4.92
N THR A 110 21.40 -3.18 -4.40
CA THR A 110 21.22 -2.85 -2.97
C THR A 110 19.74 -2.68 -2.62
N VAL A 111 18.94 -2.02 -3.46
CA VAL A 111 17.50 -1.89 -3.24
C VAL A 111 16.81 -3.26 -3.30
N TYR A 112 17.19 -4.12 -4.24
CA TYR A 112 16.68 -5.50 -4.33
C TYR A 112 17.02 -6.37 -3.11
N GLN A 113 18.22 -6.21 -2.53
CA GLN A 113 18.54 -6.86 -1.25
C GLN A 113 17.67 -6.31 -0.12
N GLY A 114 17.40 -4.99 -0.14
CA GLY A 114 16.50 -4.34 0.80
C GLY A 114 15.07 -4.87 0.75
N THR A 115 14.50 -5.05 -0.45
CA THR A 115 13.16 -5.62 -0.62
C THR A 115 13.06 -7.05 -0.08
N ASN A 116 14.08 -7.87 -0.32
CA ASN A 116 14.12 -9.23 0.22
C ASN A 116 14.18 -9.24 1.75
N ASN A 117 15.03 -8.41 2.36
CA ASN A 117 15.09 -8.29 3.82
C ASN A 117 13.76 -7.80 4.41
N ALA A 118 13.15 -6.76 3.83
CA ALA A 118 11.84 -6.27 4.28
C ALA A 118 10.75 -7.35 4.17
N ARG A 119 10.77 -8.15 3.10
CA ARG A 119 9.86 -9.29 2.92
C ARG A 119 10.05 -10.35 4.01
N GLU A 120 11.29 -10.76 4.30
CA GLU A 120 11.58 -11.72 5.37
C GLU A 120 11.10 -11.20 6.73
N LYS A 121 11.42 -9.94 7.04
CA LYS A 121 11.06 -9.28 8.28
C LYS A 121 9.55 -9.15 8.50
N LEU A 122 8.76 -9.04 7.44
CA LEU A 122 7.30 -8.90 7.54
C LEU A 122 6.65 -10.01 8.39
N THR A 123 7.19 -11.23 8.33
CA THR A 123 6.68 -12.39 9.08
C THR A 123 7.29 -12.57 10.48
N GLU A 124 8.33 -11.80 10.82
CA GLU A 124 8.98 -11.89 12.14
C GLU A 124 8.25 -11.06 13.22
N PHE A 125 7.39 -10.12 12.81
CA PHE A 125 6.70 -9.24 13.75
C PHE A 125 5.34 -9.77 14.18
N ASP A 126 5.17 -9.94 15.50
CA ASP A 126 3.87 -10.30 16.08
C ASP A 126 2.87 -9.14 16.09
N LYS A 127 3.37 -7.90 16.09
CA LYS A 127 2.57 -6.70 16.29
C LYS A 127 2.11 -6.08 14.95
N ASP A 128 0.86 -5.61 14.93
CA ASP A 128 0.22 -5.03 13.74
C ASP A 128 0.93 -3.77 13.19
N PRO A 129 1.37 -2.78 14.01
CA PRO A 129 2.01 -1.57 13.51
C PRO A 129 3.31 -1.88 12.74
N GLU A 130 4.13 -2.78 13.27
CA GLU A 130 5.38 -3.22 12.65
C GLU A 130 5.11 -3.88 11.29
N ARG A 131 4.12 -4.77 11.21
CA ARG A 131 3.71 -5.41 9.94
C ARG A 131 3.18 -4.40 8.92
N ASP A 132 2.40 -3.41 9.35
CA ASP A 132 1.91 -2.33 8.47
C ASP A 132 3.07 -1.50 7.90
N ILE A 133 3.99 -1.07 8.76
CA ILE A 133 5.09 -0.19 8.40
C ILE A 133 6.10 -0.90 7.48
N VAL A 134 6.43 -2.16 7.78
CA VAL A 134 7.33 -2.95 6.95
C VAL A 134 6.68 -3.32 5.61
N GLY A 135 5.36 -3.56 5.58
CA GLY A 135 4.63 -3.73 4.33
C GLY A 135 4.67 -2.47 3.45
N LYS A 136 4.45 -1.28 4.03
CA LYS A 136 4.59 0.01 3.34
C LYS A 136 6.01 0.24 2.82
N ALA A 137 7.02 -0.12 3.60
CA ALA A 137 8.42 -0.05 3.21
C ALA A 137 8.72 -0.97 2.01
N LEU A 138 8.23 -2.21 2.04
CA LEU A 138 8.41 -3.18 0.97
C LEU A 138 7.82 -2.67 -0.35
N ILE A 139 6.59 -2.13 -0.32
CA ILE A 139 5.95 -1.53 -1.51
C ILE A 139 6.77 -0.36 -2.04
N ALA A 140 7.20 0.55 -1.17
CA ALA A 140 7.99 1.71 -1.57
C ALA A 140 9.33 1.32 -2.22
N GLN A 141 10.03 0.33 -1.67
CA GLN A 141 11.29 -0.14 -2.26
C GLN A 141 11.06 -0.80 -3.62
N TRP A 142 9.99 -1.58 -3.79
CA TRP A 142 9.68 -2.25 -5.06
C TRP A 142 9.28 -1.28 -6.18
N ASP A 143 8.44 -0.29 -5.88
CA ASP A 143 8.02 0.72 -6.87
C ASP A 143 9.23 1.46 -7.46
N VAL A 144 10.21 1.79 -6.62
CA VAL A 144 11.47 2.41 -7.05
C VAL A 144 12.35 1.44 -7.83
N LEU A 145 12.44 0.20 -7.36
CA LEU A 145 13.25 -0.85 -7.99
C LEU A 145 12.81 -1.11 -9.43
N LEU A 146 11.50 -1.17 -9.69
CA LEU A 146 10.98 -1.40 -11.04
C LEU A 146 11.39 -0.30 -12.02
N ILE A 147 11.28 0.96 -11.61
CA ILE A 147 11.66 2.11 -12.44
C ILE A 147 13.19 2.16 -12.64
N ALA A 148 13.96 1.88 -11.58
CA ALA A 148 15.42 1.83 -11.67
C ALA A 148 15.91 0.72 -12.61
N GLN A 149 15.31 -0.48 -12.54
CA GLN A 149 15.65 -1.62 -13.41
C GLN A 149 15.39 -1.35 -14.88
N ALA A 150 14.34 -0.59 -15.22
CA ALA A 150 14.03 -0.23 -16.60
C ALA A 150 15.17 0.53 -17.30
N ARG A 151 16.08 1.12 -16.52
CA ARG A 151 17.27 1.84 -17.01
C ARG A 151 18.53 0.97 -17.10
N VAL A 152 18.50 -0.26 -16.59
CA VAL A 152 19.64 -1.19 -16.62
C VAL A 152 19.50 -2.15 -17.80
N PRO A 153 20.42 -2.14 -18.77
CA PRO A 153 20.44 -3.13 -19.84
C PRO A 153 20.55 -4.55 -19.26
N ASN A 154 19.75 -5.49 -19.77
CA ASN A 154 19.80 -6.93 -19.47
C ASN A 154 19.40 -7.35 -18.04
N MET A 155 18.83 -6.47 -17.21
CA MET A 155 18.19 -6.94 -15.98
C MET A 155 16.81 -7.55 -16.28
N ARG A 156 16.54 -8.72 -15.68
CA ARG A 156 15.24 -9.39 -15.78
C ARG A 156 14.19 -8.50 -15.12
N ILE A 157 13.13 -8.18 -15.84
CA ILE A 157 12.00 -7.44 -15.28
C ILE A 157 11.38 -8.29 -14.15
N MET A 158 11.40 -7.75 -12.92
CA MET A 158 11.02 -8.46 -11.69
C MET A 158 9.52 -8.38 -11.36
N TYR A 159 8.65 -8.26 -12.36
CA TYR A 159 7.19 -8.15 -12.11
C TYR A 159 6.62 -9.33 -11.33
N ALA A 160 7.07 -10.55 -11.62
CA ALA A 160 6.62 -11.74 -10.88
C ALA A 160 7.04 -11.69 -9.40
N GLU A 161 8.25 -11.20 -9.12
CA GLU A 161 8.75 -11.08 -7.75
C GLU A 161 8.05 -9.95 -6.99
N TYR A 162 7.70 -8.86 -7.68
CA TYR A 162 6.88 -7.82 -7.09
C TYR A 162 5.46 -8.33 -6.80
N GLN A 163 4.85 -9.07 -7.72
CA GLN A 163 3.57 -9.74 -7.49
C GLN A 163 3.63 -10.63 -6.25
N GLU A 164 4.65 -11.49 -6.15
CA GLU A 164 4.85 -12.36 -4.98
C GLU A 164 5.00 -11.57 -3.68
N ALA A 165 5.70 -10.43 -3.71
CA ALA A 165 5.85 -9.55 -2.56
C ALA A 165 4.51 -8.90 -2.15
N LEU A 166 3.70 -8.43 -3.09
CA LEU A 166 2.38 -7.87 -2.84
C LEU A 166 1.43 -8.91 -2.24
N GLU A 167 1.40 -10.11 -2.83
CA GLU A 167 0.62 -11.21 -2.29
C GLU A 167 1.11 -11.64 -0.89
N HIS A 168 2.42 -11.56 -0.64
CA HIS A 168 2.99 -11.83 0.67
C HIS A 168 2.52 -10.80 1.71
N ILE A 169 2.37 -9.52 1.35
CA ILE A 169 1.75 -8.50 2.22
C ILE A 169 0.28 -8.86 2.49
N ILE A 170 -0.51 -9.15 1.45
CA ILE A 170 -1.94 -9.48 1.57
C ILE A 170 -2.18 -10.71 2.46
N ARG A 171 -1.25 -11.68 2.46
CA ARG A 171 -1.33 -12.86 3.33
C ARG A 171 -1.00 -12.56 4.79
N ASN A 172 -0.05 -11.66 5.08
CA ASN A 172 0.54 -11.51 6.41
C ASN A 172 0.11 -10.24 7.16
N VAL A 173 -0.36 -9.21 6.45
CA VAL A 173 -0.89 -7.96 7.03
C VAL A 173 -2.41 -8.06 7.11
N ARG A 174 -2.94 -8.71 8.15
CA ARG A 174 -4.37 -8.98 8.30
C ARG A 174 -4.90 -8.51 9.65
N PRO A 175 -6.18 -8.11 9.74
CA PRO A 175 -6.78 -7.75 11.01
C PRO A 175 -7.02 -9.00 11.85
N THR A 176 -7.03 -8.81 13.17
CA THR A 176 -7.58 -9.81 14.10
C THR A 176 -9.07 -9.58 14.22
N CYS A 177 -9.88 -10.58 13.88
CA CYS A 177 -11.34 -10.49 13.96
C CYS A 177 -11.90 -11.49 14.97
N SER A 178 -13.00 -11.12 15.63
CA SER A 178 -13.70 -11.94 16.61
C SER A 178 -15.21 -11.77 16.51
N ASP A 179 -15.93 -12.85 16.81
CA ASP A 179 -17.39 -12.87 16.91
C ASP A 179 -17.79 -12.96 18.39
N SER A 180 -18.85 -12.25 18.77
CA SER A 180 -19.49 -12.37 20.08
C SER A 180 -21.01 -12.31 19.92
N ILE A 181 -21.75 -12.91 20.85
CA ILE A 181 -23.22 -12.93 20.83
C ILE A 181 -23.71 -12.34 22.15
N ASP A 182 -24.59 -11.34 22.06
CA ASP A 182 -25.28 -10.80 23.22
C ASP A 182 -26.54 -11.63 23.51
N ASN A 183 -26.44 -12.53 24.50
CA ASN A 183 -27.44 -13.55 24.82
C ASN A 183 -28.87 -13.04 25.16
N PRO A 184 -29.09 -11.82 25.69
CA PRO A 184 -30.45 -11.29 25.88
C PRO A 184 -31.12 -10.82 24.58
N THR A 185 -30.35 -10.42 23.57
CA THR A 185 -30.87 -9.83 22.32
C THR A 185 -30.67 -10.73 21.10
N GLY A 186 -29.85 -11.78 21.21
CA GLY A 186 -29.46 -12.62 20.07
C GLY A 186 -28.62 -11.86 19.03
N THR A 187 -28.09 -10.70 19.38
CA THR A 187 -27.32 -9.84 18.47
C THR A 187 -25.91 -10.41 18.31
N VAL A 188 -25.55 -10.77 17.07
CA VAL A 188 -24.18 -11.16 16.71
C VAL A 188 -23.36 -9.90 16.49
N THR A 189 -22.20 -9.80 17.13
CA THR A 189 -21.27 -8.68 16.98
C THR A 189 -19.95 -9.20 16.39
N HIS A 190 -19.60 -8.71 15.21
CA HIS A 190 -18.32 -8.97 14.56
C HIS A 190 -17.41 -7.76 14.74
N THR A 191 -16.22 -7.96 15.32
CA THR A 191 -15.25 -6.88 15.53
C THR A 191 -13.90 -7.26 14.95
N CYS A 192 -13.34 -6.38 14.12
CA CYS A 192 -11.98 -6.49 13.61
C CYS A 192 -11.11 -5.37 14.16
N LYS A 193 -9.87 -5.70 14.50
CA LYS A 193 -8.85 -4.77 14.97
C LYS A 193 -7.57 -4.91 14.15
N PHE A 194 -6.97 -3.78 13.80
CA PHE A 194 -5.62 -3.73 13.23
C PHE A 194 -4.98 -2.38 13.53
N ASN A 195 -3.73 -2.37 13.98
CA ASN A 195 -2.94 -1.15 14.21
C ASN A 195 -3.73 -0.07 15.01
N GLY A 196 -4.37 -0.49 16.11
CA GLY A 196 -5.19 0.39 16.96
C GLY A 196 -6.56 0.79 16.40
N ARG A 197 -6.83 0.59 15.11
CA ARG A 197 -8.17 0.76 14.52
C ARG A 197 -9.06 -0.41 14.90
N ILE A 198 -10.30 -0.11 15.30
CA ILE A 198 -11.33 -1.09 15.64
C ILE A 198 -12.58 -0.75 14.84
N VAL A 199 -13.11 -1.72 14.09
CA VAL A 199 -14.39 -1.61 13.40
C VAL A 199 -15.28 -2.75 13.86
N THR A 200 -16.51 -2.40 14.20
CA THR A 200 -17.52 -3.33 14.69
C THR A 200 -18.76 -3.24 13.83
N GLY A 201 -19.33 -4.38 13.50
CA GLY A 201 -20.68 -4.49 12.96
C GLY A 201 -21.51 -5.45 13.80
N GLN A 202 -22.82 -5.22 13.79
CA GLN A 202 -23.76 -6.04 14.53
C GLN A 202 -24.84 -6.55 13.57
N GLU A 203 -25.33 -7.75 13.83
CA GLU A 203 -26.43 -8.40 13.13
C GLU A 203 -27.48 -8.86 14.15
N ARG A 204 -28.76 -8.67 13.85
CA ARG A 204 -29.88 -9.19 14.64
C ARG A 204 -30.93 -9.79 13.74
N SER A 205 -31.82 -10.61 14.32
CA SER A 205 -33.04 -11.05 13.65
C SER A 205 -34.25 -10.32 14.22
N PHE A 206 -34.95 -9.56 13.38
CA PHE A 206 -36.16 -8.84 13.75
C PHE A 206 -37.29 -9.23 12.79
N GLY A 207 -38.43 -9.69 13.31
CA GLY A 207 -39.55 -10.14 12.47
C GLY A 207 -39.22 -11.31 11.52
N GLY A 208 -38.19 -12.11 11.82
CA GLY A 208 -37.72 -13.20 10.96
C GLY A 208 -36.80 -12.76 9.82
N GLN A 209 -36.40 -11.48 9.78
CA GLN A 209 -35.43 -10.95 8.82
C GLN A 209 -34.13 -10.54 9.52
N ALA A 210 -33.00 -10.79 8.85
CA ALA A 210 -31.72 -10.28 9.29
C ALA A 210 -31.66 -8.76 9.07
N GLU A 211 -31.18 -8.05 10.06
CA GLU A 211 -30.81 -6.65 9.98
C GLU A 211 -29.38 -6.49 10.48
N HIS A 212 -28.63 -5.51 9.96
CA HIS A 212 -27.28 -5.23 10.40
C HIS A 212 -27.00 -3.73 10.54
N HIS A 213 -25.92 -3.37 11.21
CA HIS A 213 -25.36 -2.01 11.17
C HIS A 213 -23.85 -2.01 11.44
N TYR A 214 -23.18 -0.89 11.15
CA TYR A 214 -21.72 -0.76 11.25
C TYR A 214 -21.33 0.30 12.29
N GLY A 215 -21.77 0.11 13.54
CA GLY A 215 -21.50 1.04 14.66
C GLY A 215 -22.28 2.36 14.65
N ASP A 216 -23.00 2.67 13.57
CA ASP A 216 -23.87 3.85 13.40
C ASP A 216 -25.25 3.71 14.03
N ARG A 217 -25.58 2.52 14.56
CA ARG A 217 -26.87 2.15 15.20
C ARG A 217 -28.08 2.25 14.28
N ASN A 218 -27.87 2.46 12.97
CA ASN A 218 -28.91 2.48 11.96
C ASN A 218 -29.02 1.09 11.34
N TRP A 219 -30.04 0.34 11.76
CA TRP A 219 -30.29 -1.00 11.26
C TRP A 219 -30.72 -0.97 9.79
N GLN A 220 -30.03 -1.75 8.97
CA GLN A 220 -30.25 -1.90 7.55
C GLN A 220 -30.72 -3.33 7.26
N PRO A 221 -31.67 -3.53 6.32
CA PRO A 221 -32.09 -4.87 5.94
C PRO A 221 -30.94 -5.71 5.37
N GLY A 222 -30.94 -7.00 5.67
CA GLY A 222 -29.98 -7.98 5.15
C GLY A 222 -28.89 -8.38 6.15
N PRO A 223 -28.09 -9.40 5.81
CA PRO A 223 -27.03 -9.91 6.67
C PRO A 223 -25.84 -8.96 6.74
N LEU A 224 -25.07 -9.06 7.82
CA LEU A 224 -23.85 -8.31 8.01
C LEU A 224 -22.77 -8.77 7.03
N SER A 225 -22.28 -7.86 6.19
CA SER A 225 -21.09 -8.11 5.37
C SER A 225 -19.83 -7.99 6.24
N ARG A 226 -19.28 -9.15 6.64
CA ARG A 226 -17.97 -9.26 7.32
C ARG A 226 -16.81 -8.69 6.48
N PRO A 227 -16.75 -8.92 5.14
CA PRO A 227 -15.73 -8.29 4.30
C PRO A 227 -15.71 -6.76 4.44
N THR A 228 -16.88 -6.12 4.51
CA THR A 228 -16.95 -4.66 4.69
C THR A 228 -16.33 -4.17 6.01
N ILE A 229 -16.37 -4.99 7.08
CA ILE A 229 -15.72 -4.67 8.35
C ILE A 229 -14.20 -4.79 8.20
N VAL A 230 -13.74 -5.86 7.56
CA VAL A 230 -12.32 -6.08 7.25
C VAL A 230 -11.77 -4.92 6.41
N ASP A 231 -12.44 -4.57 5.31
CA ASP A 231 -12.04 -3.49 4.42
C ASP A 231 -11.91 -2.17 5.19
N ARG A 232 -12.94 -1.79 5.96
CA ARG A 232 -12.91 -0.58 6.79
C ARG A 232 -11.81 -0.59 7.84
N THR A 233 -11.47 -1.76 8.40
CA THR A 233 -10.36 -1.90 9.33
C THR A 233 -9.01 -1.73 8.62
N MET A 234 -8.87 -2.16 7.37
CA MET A 234 -7.62 -2.17 6.63
C MET A 234 -7.41 -0.98 5.68
N VAL A 235 -8.36 -0.06 5.56
CA VAL A 235 -8.20 1.20 4.79
C VAL A 235 -6.91 1.94 5.20
N GLU A 236 -6.16 2.50 4.25
CA GLU A 236 -4.93 3.25 4.52
C GLU A 236 -3.75 2.41 5.11
N THR A 237 -3.83 1.07 5.06
CA THR A 237 -2.75 0.15 5.50
C THR A 237 -1.91 -0.36 4.32
N ALA A 238 -0.84 -1.08 4.61
CA ALA A 238 -0.06 -1.82 3.62
C ALA A 238 -0.90 -2.86 2.85
N LEU A 239 -1.93 -3.45 3.46
CA LEU A 239 -2.83 -4.37 2.73
C LEU A 239 -3.58 -3.62 1.64
N ASP A 240 -4.20 -2.48 1.97
CA ASP A 240 -4.94 -1.65 1.00
C ASP A 240 -4.03 -1.15 -0.12
N LEU A 241 -2.80 -0.74 0.21
CA LEU A 241 -1.79 -0.40 -0.81
C LEU A 241 -1.41 -1.60 -1.68
N ALA A 242 -1.18 -2.76 -1.07
CA ALA A 242 -0.77 -3.95 -1.80
C ALA A 242 -1.85 -4.44 -2.77
N GLU A 243 -3.13 -4.41 -2.35
CA GLU A 243 -4.26 -4.77 -3.20
C GLU A 243 -4.39 -3.82 -4.40
N ARG A 244 -4.17 -2.52 -4.20
CA ARG A 244 -4.16 -1.52 -5.29
C ARG A 244 -3.01 -1.75 -6.25
N SER A 245 -1.78 -1.87 -5.75
CA SER A 245 -0.60 -2.13 -6.58
C SER A 245 -0.75 -3.44 -7.35
N LEU A 246 -1.31 -4.48 -6.73
CA LEU A 246 -1.52 -5.78 -7.38
C LEU A 246 -2.58 -5.68 -8.49
N ALA A 247 -3.66 -4.94 -8.25
CA ALA A 247 -4.67 -4.68 -9.27
C ALA A 247 -4.08 -3.93 -10.48
N ASP A 248 -3.23 -2.93 -10.24
CA ASP A 248 -2.54 -2.19 -11.31
C ASP A 248 -1.53 -3.08 -12.06
N LEU A 249 -0.81 -3.95 -11.35
CA LEU A 249 0.17 -4.87 -11.92
C LEU A 249 -0.47 -5.94 -12.81
N LEU A 250 -1.64 -6.46 -12.39
CA LEU A 250 -2.38 -7.51 -13.10
C LEU A 250 -3.35 -6.97 -14.16
N ARG A 251 -3.52 -5.64 -14.25
CA ARG A 251 -4.44 -5.04 -15.20
C ARG A 251 -4.06 -5.43 -16.64
N PRO A 252 -5.02 -5.91 -17.45
CA PRO A 252 -4.77 -6.16 -18.86
C PRO A 252 -4.31 -4.87 -19.55
N ARG A 253 -3.12 -4.90 -20.14
CA ARG A 253 -2.57 -3.79 -20.91
C ARG A 253 -3.05 -3.88 -22.37
N ARG A 254 -3.20 -2.74 -23.05
CA ARG A 254 -3.98 -2.60 -24.30
C ARG A 254 -3.15 -2.07 -25.44
#